data_AF-A0A7C5H8A6-F1
#
_entry.id   AF-A0A7C5H8A6-F1
#
_cell.length_a   1.000
_cell.length_b   1.000
_cell.length_c   1.000
_cell.angle_alpha   90.00
_cell.angle_beta   90.00
_cell.angle_gamma   90.00
#
_symmetry.space_group_name_H-M   'P 1'
#
loop_
_entity.id
_entity.type
_entity.pdbx_description
1 polymer ?
#
loop_
_entity_poly.entity_id
_entity_poly.type
_entity_poly.pdbx_seq_one_letter_code
_entity_poly.pdbx_strand_id
1 'polypeptide(L)'
;MTKRQEVKERPSCRLKIALDPKADFKGEMMALLFNRAGNLIEKSPIRNGTASLACSDREVATNRLFIVPVTDWPDEEGEKPSIRMMERMNAYEPVLQQNGKIVGAITIPASILELWPCCCCLVHGQVIKSDSGLPVCRAKVHICEVDKFWRWMIRLPDLEVIRFRDDLIRVIEEPERWKPPIPEPDPAPFSAIREGFNLRYINPQPEPPGITRLSVQKSSLASLKTDSATVMATDNPAVKPTELLHALNTSTAQSLRNVLVSNFTVLYPYLCLMPSWWRYRCDEIAVLETDALGRFQTVMLYSCRGDKPDLYFWVEYEIGGVMETIYKPALACNTYWNYECGKEVVIHISDERVPACNTDPDLPGSVVQILSIGRQVSMSEIQGPGAPLADEGLTNFSQPFGGKIEPRVWYSRTSLRDDKNILYYRWSYRRLTEGDGTPLSTPGPWTHLTRTVVRHYAVPVPGGHAHVPLSLGPQTVGAETDLFEIRPLAVPAGGIEWTVVDEREDLASAHFETDKLGRGATDCLKALDAAGKYELKLELFKNTGALVDWTNEGIDL
;
A
#
# COMPACT_ATOMS: atom_id res chain seq x y z
N MET A 1 -67.72 36.30 34.03
CA MET A 1 -66.84 35.39 34.79
C MET A 1 -65.78 34.84 33.85
N THR A 2 -64.65 35.55 33.74
CA THR A 2 -63.58 35.19 32.80
C THR A 2 -62.50 34.45 33.57
N LYS A 3 -62.40 33.14 33.36
CA LYS A 3 -61.37 32.27 33.96
C LYS A 3 -59.99 32.72 33.45
N ARG A 4 -59.14 33.20 34.37
CA ARG A 4 -57.69 33.28 34.15
C ARG A 4 -57.16 31.87 33.90
N GLN A 5 -56.57 31.63 32.72
CA GLN A 5 -55.70 30.50 32.49
C GLN A 5 -54.40 30.73 33.28
N GLU A 6 -54.16 29.90 34.29
CA GLU A 6 -52.84 29.76 34.90
C GLU A 6 -51.88 29.17 33.86
N VAL A 7 -50.87 29.95 33.49
CA VAL A 7 -49.71 29.46 32.74
C VAL A 7 -48.89 28.61 33.71
N LYS A 8 -48.95 27.29 33.53
CA LYS A 8 -48.10 26.33 34.26
C LYS A 8 -46.64 26.59 33.85
N GLU A 9 -45.84 27.19 34.72
CA GLU A 9 -44.41 27.35 34.52
C GLU A 9 -43.78 25.98 34.22
N ARG A 10 -43.01 25.89 33.13
CA ARG A 10 -42.24 24.67 32.84
C ARG A 10 -41.18 24.51 33.94
N PRO A 11 -41.01 23.30 34.50
CA PRO A 11 -39.93 23.06 35.46
C PRO A 11 -38.59 23.38 34.79
N SER A 12 -37.71 24.05 35.51
CA SER A 12 -36.37 24.42 35.03
C SER A 12 -35.29 23.92 35.99
N CYS A 13 -34.25 23.31 35.42
CA CYS A 13 -33.09 22.81 36.13
C CYS A 13 -31.91 23.73 35.86
N ARG A 14 -31.19 24.12 36.91
CA ARG A 14 -30.00 24.98 36.82
C ARG A 14 -28.79 24.24 37.35
N LEU A 15 -27.79 24.06 36.50
CA LEU A 15 -26.52 23.40 36.84
C LEU A 15 -25.39 24.41 36.79
N LYS A 16 -24.58 24.47 37.85
CA LYS A 16 -23.35 25.25 37.86
C LYS A 16 -22.24 24.42 37.20
N ILE A 17 -21.56 25.01 36.23
CA ILE A 17 -20.46 24.41 35.48
C ILE A 17 -19.21 25.22 35.77
N ALA A 18 -18.23 24.57 36.39
CA ALA A 18 -16.92 25.11 36.69
C ALA A 18 -15.86 24.42 35.81
N LEU A 19 -14.85 25.19 35.41
CA LEU A 19 -13.65 24.66 34.76
C LEU A 19 -12.61 24.35 35.83
N ASP A 20 -11.79 23.32 35.60
CA ASP A 20 -10.60 23.10 36.43
C ASP A 20 -9.71 24.36 36.42
N PRO A 21 -9.29 24.89 37.59
CA PRO A 21 -8.46 26.09 37.67
C PRO A 21 -7.13 26.02 36.91
N LYS A 22 -6.66 24.80 36.59
CA LYS A 22 -5.44 24.58 35.81
C LYS A 22 -5.64 24.77 34.29
N ALA A 23 -6.89 24.81 33.83
CA ALA A 23 -7.20 24.92 32.41
C ALA A 23 -7.37 26.39 31.96
N ASP A 24 -6.75 26.78 30.84
CA ASP A 24 -6.93 28.10 30.19
C ASP A 24 -7.94 28.06 29.03
N PHE A 25 -9.03 27.29 29.18
CA PHE A 25 -10.05 27.18 28.14
C PHE A 25 -10.95 28.42 28.11
N LYS A 26 -10.97 29.12 26.95
CA LYS A 26 -11.74 30.38 26.73
C LYS A 26 -12.88 30.26 25.73
N GLY A 27 -13.22 29.04 25.29
CA GLY A 27 -14.29 28.81 24.32
C GLY A 27 -15.69 28.91 24.93
N GLU A 28 -16.69 29.20 24.09
CA GLU A 28 -18.09 29.04 24.48
C GLU A 28 -18.45 27.56 24.60
N MET A 29 -19.42 27.23 25.44
CA MET A 29 -19.87 25.84 25.68
C MET A 29 -21.38 25.71 25.64
N MET A 30 -21.86 24.51 25.30
CA MET A 30 -23.27 24.15 25.28
C MET A 30 -23.52 22.87 26.08
N ALA A 31 -24.67 22.81 26.75
CA ALA A 31 -25.20 21.64 27.41
C ALA A 31 -26.31 21.01 26.56
N LEU A 32 -26.23 19.69 26.31
CA LEU A 32 -27.18 18.94 25.48
C LEU A 32 -27.72 17.76 26.29
N LEU A 33 -29.04 17.64 26.38
CA LEU A 33 -29.70 16.57 27.09
C LEU A 33 -30.29 15.56 26.10
N PHE A 34 -29.90 14.30 26.21
CA PHE A 34 -30.39 13.21 25.37
C PHE A 34 -31.17 12.19 26.19
N ASN A 35 -32.26 11.66 25.62
CA ASN A 35 -32.96 10.55 26.24
C ASN A 35 -32.18 9.23 26.08
N ARG A 36 -32.63 8.18 26.77
CA ARG A 36 -32.00 6.84 26.69
C ARG A 36 -32.02 6.21 25.29
N ALA A 37 -32.90 6.67 24.40
CA ALA A 37 -32.96 6.22 23.00
C ALA A 37 -32.02 7.03 22.09
N GLY A 38 -31.30 8.02 22.61
CA GLY A 38 -30.37 8.86 21.85
C GLY A 38 -31.00 10.07 21.16
N ASN A 39 -32.26 10.39 21.45
CA ASN A 39 -32.92 11.59 20.90
C ASN A 39 -32.59 12.81 21.76
N LEU A 40 -32.27 13.93 21.13
CA LEU A 40 -32.08 15.22 21.78
C LEU A 40 -33.41 15.69 22.40
N ILE A 41 -33.39 15.97 23.71
CA ILE A 41 -34.51 16.52 24.48
C ILE A 41 -34.41 18.05 24.53
N GLU A 42 -33.24 18.57 24.90
CA GLU A 42 -33.03 20.00 25.19
C GLU A 42 -31.59 20.41 24.90
N LYS A 43 -31.39 21.69 24.55
CA LYS A 43 -30.07 22.29 24.41
C LYS A 43 -30.03 23.66 25.06
N SER A 44 -29.00 23.93 25.86
CA SER A 44 -28.81 25.23 26.53
C SER A 44 -27.38 25.72 26.37
N PRO A 45 -27.14 26.97 25.92
CA PRO A 45 -25.82 27.57 26.05
C PRO A 45 -25.44 27.70 27.52
N ILE A 46 -24.15 27.62 27.82
CA ILE A 46 -23.61 27.82 29.17
C ILE A 46 -23.19 29.29 29.27
N ARG A 47 -23.85 30.06 30.15
CA ARG A 47 -23.56 31.48 30.36
C ARG A 47 -23.14 31.72 31.81
N ASN A 48 -22.04 32.43 32.01
CA ASN A 48 -21.48 32.71 33.34
C ASN A 48 -21.34 31.45 34.21
N GLY A 49 -20.86 30.35 33.61
CA GLY A 49 -20.72 29.06 34.29
C GLY A 49 -22.04 28.41 34.73
N THR A 50 -23.17 28.72 34.09
CA THR A 50 -24.47 28.12 34.42
C THR A 50 -25.18 27.63 33.17
N ALA A 51 -25.67 26.39 33.20
CA ALA A 51 -26.58 25.82 32.20
C ALA A 51 -28.02 25.86 32.74
N SER A 52 -28.97 26.34 31.94
CA SER A 52 -30.40 26.43 32.31
C SER A 52 -31.24 25.59 31.36
N LEU A 53 -31.62 24.40 31.80
CA LEU A 53 -32.41 23.45 31.00
C LEU A 53 -33.89 23.60 31.34
N ALA A 54 -34.76 23.66 30.34
CA ALA A 54 -36.22 23.70 30.52
C ALA A 54 -36.80 22.30 30.81
N CYS A 55 -36.16 21.57 31.73
CA CYS A 55 -36.53 20.23 32.18
C CYS A 55 -36.53 20.20 33.71
N SER A 56 -37.25 19.25 34.30
CA SER A 56 -37.15 18.99 35.73
C SER A 56 -35.81 18.36 36.11
N ASP A 57 -35.38 18.59 37.35
CA ASP A 57 -34.25 17.91 37.98
C ASP A 57 -34.28 16.39 37.72
N ARG A 58 -35.44 15.76 37.92
CA ARG A 58 -35.63 14.33 37.71
C ARG A 58 -35.39 13.91 36.26
N GLU A 59 -35.81 14.71 35.28
CA GLU A 59 -35.58 14.43 33.86
C GLU A 59 -34.10 14.56 33.51
N VAL A 60 -33.41 15.59 34.01
CA VAL A 60 -31.96 15.74 33.80
C VAL A 60 -31.20 14.57 34.41
N ALA A 61 -31.57 14.13 35.62
CA ALA A 61 -30.90 13.06 36.34
C ALA A 61 -31.11 11.64 35.78
N THR A 62 -32.13 11.44 34.94
CA THR A 62 -32.48 10.11 34.38
C THR A 62 -32.07 9.93 32.92
N ASN A 63 -31.56 11.01 32.32
CA ASN A 63 -31.13 11.14 30.93
C ASN A 63 -29.63 11.47 30.87
N ARG A 64 -29.06 11.48 29.66
CA ARG A 64 -27.63 11.72 29.44
C ARG A 64 -27.40 13.19 29.12
N LEU A 65 -26.61 13.86 29.94
CA LEU A 65 -26.20 15.25 29.71
C LEU A 65 -24.80 15.27 29.13
N PHE A 66 -24.57 16.07 28.10
CA PHE A 66 -23.23 16.32 27.55
C PHE A 66 -22.92 17.81 27.58
N ILE A 67 -21.66 18.13 27.83
CA ILE A 67 -21.10 19.48 27.77
C ILE A 67 -20.02 19.50 26.70
N VAL A 68 -20.11 20.44 25.76
CA VAL A 68 -19.28 20.49 24.54
C VAL A 68 -18.91 21.93 24.21
N PRO A 69 -17.71 22.18 23.64
CA PRO A 69 -17.35 23.49 23.10
C PRO A 69 -18.21 23.84 21.87
N VAL A 70 -18.59 25.11 21.72
CA VAL A 70 -19.46 25.60 20.63
C VAL A 70 -18.72 25.75 19.30
N THR A 71 -17.39 25.60 19.27
CA THR A 71 -16.56 25.78 18.06
C THR A 71 -17.06 24.97 16.88
N ASP A 72 -17.40 25.69 15.80
CA ASP A 72 -17.79 25.24 14.46
C ASP A 72 -18.38 23.83 14.45
N TRP A 73 -19.57 23.72 15.05
CA TRP A 73 -20.52 22.67 14.72
C TRP A 73 -20.53 22.54 13.19
N PRO A 74 -20.47 21.34 12.58
CA PRO A 74 -20.58 21.23 11.13
C PRO A 74 -21.82 22.00 10.68
N ASP A 75 -21.58 23.12 10.00
CA ASP A 75 -22.58 23.91 9.28
C ASP A 75 -23.06 23.13 8.04
N GLU A 76 -23.09 21.79 8.10
CA GLU A 76 -23.91 21.01 7.19
C GLU A 76 -25.36 21.27 7.60
N GLU A 77 -26.04 22.11 6.81
CA GLU A 77 -27.46 22.41 6.95
C GLU A 77 -28.28 21.12 7.18
N GLY A 78 -28.58 20.81 8.45
CA GLY A 78 -29.60 19.82 8.83
C GLY A 78 -29.18 18.68 9.75
N GLU A 79 -27.90 18.47 10.07
CA GLU A 79 -27.53 17.34 10.94
C GLU A 79 -27.87 17.63 12.43
N LYS A 80 -28.82 16.87 12.98
CA LYS A 80 -29.24 17.01 14.38
C LYS A 80 -28.17 16.44 15.31
N PRO A 81 -27.88 17.08 16.47
CA PRO A 81 -26.97 16.54 17.47
C PRO A 81 -27.32 15.09 17.82
N SER A 82 -26.31 14.22 17.86
CA SER A 82 -26.46 12.80 18.22
C SER A 82 -25.45 12.37 19.27
N ILE A 83 -25.72 11.27 19.99
CA ILE A 83 -24.78 10.73 20.97
C ILE A 83 -23.44 10.34 20.33
N ARG A 84 -23.44 9.74 19.13
CA ARG A 84 -22.20 9.41 18.41
C ARG A 84 -21.36 10.65 18.11
N MET A 85 -22.00 11.76 17.78
CA MET A 85 -21.31 13.04 17.60
C MET A 85 -20.67 13.53 18.90
N MET A 86 -21.34 13.37 20.04
CA MET A 86 -20.78 13.72 21.36
C MET A 86 -19.53 12.89 21.68
N GLU A 87 -19.54 11.60 21.36
CA GLU A 87 -18.40 10.69 21.54
C GLU A 87 -17.21 11.11 20.66
N ARG A 88 -17.45 11.45 19.38
CA ARG A 88 -16.38 11.95 18.49
C ARG A 88 -15.74 13.25 18.95
N MET A 89 -16.52 14.13 19.58
CA MET A 89 -16.03 15.45 20.04
C MET A 89 -15.39 15.39 21.43
N ASN A 90 -15.25 14.21 22.03
CA ASN A 90 -14.84 14.06 23.43
C ASN A 90 -15.68 14.95 24.37
N ALA A 91 -16.99 15.04 24.12
CA ALA A 91 -17.89 15.83 24.94
C ALA A 91 -17.90 15.29 26.37
N TYR A 92 -17.93 16.18 27.35
CA TYR A 92 -17.90 15.79 28.76
C TYR A 92 -19.30 15.36 29.22
N GLU A 93 -19.44 14.08 29.59
CA GLU A 93 -20.64 13.54 30.24
C GLU A 93 -20.44 13.51 31.77
N PRO A 94 -21.04 14.45 32.53
CA PRO A 94 -20.88 14.48 33.98
C PRO A 94 -21.70 13.38 34.67
N VAL A 95 -21.19 12.90 35.80
CA VAL A 95 -21.97 12.08 36.73
C VAL A 95 -22.95 12.99 37.48
N LEU A 96 -24.23 12.92 37.12
CA LEU A 96 -25.26 13.83 37.65
C LEU A 96 -25.84 13.42 38.99
N GLN A 97 -25.73 12.15 39.39
CA GLN A 97 -26.26 11.65 40.65
C GLN A 97 -25.15 11.17 41.58
N GLN A 98 -25.16 11.69 42.80
CA GLN A 98 -24.31 11.20 43.89
C GLN A 98 -25.18 11.05 45.14
N ASN A 99 -25.18 9.86 45.76
CA ASN A 99 -25.99 9.54 46.94
C ASN A 99 -27.50 9.85 46.77
N GLY A 100 -28.05 9.62 45.58
CA GLY A 100 -29.48 9.82 45.28
C GLY A 100 -29.91 11.28 45.13
N LYS A 101 -28.99 12.23 45.09
CA LYS A 101 -29.24 13.66 44.82
C LYS A 101 -28.50 14.12 43.57
N ILE A 102 -29.06 15.11 42.90
CA ILE A 102 -28.39 15.76 41.76
C ILE A 102 -27.24 16.61 42.28
N VAL A 103 -26.09 16.51 41.62
CA VAL A 103 -24.94 17.36 41.92
C VAL A 103 -25.22 18.78 41.42
N GLY A 104 -25.19 19.76 42.34
CA GLY A 104 -25.47 21.16 42.00
C GLY A 104 -24.34 21.89 41.28
N ALA A 105 -23.15 21.30 41.23
CA ALA A 105 -21.96 21.84 40.56
C ALA A 105 -21.18 20.73 39.87
N ILE A 106 -20.83 20.96 38.61
CA ILE A 106 -20.05 20.07 37.76
C ILE A 106 -18.71 20.74 37.50
N THR A 107 -17.61 20.03 37.72
CA THR A 107 -16.26 20.50 37.37
C THR A 107 -15.73 19.69 36.19
N ILE A 108 -15.36 20.37 35.10
CA ILE A 108 -14.79 19.74 33.92
C ILE A 108 -13.28 19.58 34.13
N PRO A 109 -12.73 18.35 34.09
CA PRO A 109 -11.29 18.11 34.26
C PRO A 109 -10.43 18.81 33.21
N ALA A 110 -9.24 19.31 33.61
CA ALA A 110 -8.30 19.96 32.70
C ALA A 110 -7.89 19.07 31.50
N SER A 111 -7.71 17.77 31.72
CA SER A 111 -7.35 16.80 30.67
C SER A 111 -8.38 16.70 29.54
N ILE A 112 -9.66 16.99 29.82
CA ILE A 112 -10.71 17.00 28.80
C ILE A 112 -10.73 18.36 28.09
N LEU A 113 -10.57 19.45 28.85
CA LEU A 113 -10.51 20.81 28.33
C LEU A 113 -9.32 21.02 27.36
N GLU A 114 -8.20 20.34 27.61
CA GLU A 114 -7.01 20.34 26.75
C GLU A 114 -7.21 19.58 25.42
N LEU A 115 -8.15 18.62 25.36
CA LEU A 115 -8.44 17.83 24.15
C LEU A 115 -9.47 18.50 23.23
N TRP A 116 -10.34 19.36 23.77
CA TRP A 116 -11.35 20.08 22.99
C TRP A 116 -10.83 20.98 21.85
N PRO A 117 -9.65 21.61 21.92
CA PRO A 117 -9.07 22.26 20.75
C PRO A 117 -8.47 21.28 19.73
N CYS A 118 -8.43 19.96 19.99
CA CYS A 118 -7.75 18.97 19.16
C CYS A 118 -8.73 18.10 18.35
N CYS A 119 -8.49 18.02 17.06
CA CYS A 119 -9.19 17.18 16.09
C CYS A 119 -8.39 15.92 15.81
N CYS A 120 -9.08 14.80 15.61
CA CYS A 120 -8.46 13.53 15.23
C CYS A 120 -8.49 13.38 13.71
N CYS A 121 -7.38 12.94 13.13
CA CYS A 121 -7.27 12.64 11.71
C CYS A 121 -6.78 11.20 11.54
N LEU A 122 -7.58 10.37 10.88
CA LEU A 122 -7.13 9.04 10.44
C LEU A 122 -6.24 9.23 9.22
N VAL A 123 -4.99 8.77 9.34
CA VAL A 123 -4.03 8.71 8.23
C VAL A 123 -3.83 7.24 7.90
N HIS A 124 -4.14 6.85 6.67
CA HIS A 124 -3.97 5.48 6.22
C HIS A 124 -3.54 5.43 4.76
N GLY A 125 -2.93 4.32 4.38
CA GLY A 125 -2.40 4.16 3.05
C GLY A 125 -1.81 2.78 2.79
N GLN A 126 -1.23 2.64 1.60
CA GLN A 126 -0.63 1.42 1.11
C GLN A 126 0.69 1.70 0.39
N VAL A 127 1.66 0.80 0.56
CA VAL A 127 2.93 0.78 -0.16
C VAL A 127 2.91 -0.40 -1.14
N ILE A 128 3.14 -0.11 -2.43
CA ILE A 128 3.10 -1.08 -3.51
C ILE A 128 4.30 -0.91 -4.45
N LYS A 129 4.66 -1.97 -5.17
CA LYS A 129 5.68 -1.94 -6.22
C LYS A 129 5.15 -1.23 -7.48
N SER A 130 5.97 -0.36 -8.07
CA SER A 130 5.59 0.42 -9.25
C SER A 130 5.35 -0.43 -10.51
N ASP A 131 6.06 -1.55 -10.65
CA ASP A 131 6.05 -2.41 -11.83
C ASP A 131 4.86 -3.40 -11.86
N SER A 132 4.51 -3.92 -10.69
CA SER A 132 3.60 -5.05 -10.52
C SER A 132 2.33 -4.67 -9.75
N GLY A 133 2.32 -3.54 -9.05
CA GLY A 133 1.24 -3.14 -8.14
C GLY A 133 1.12 -4.04 -6.90
N LEU A 134 2.06 -4.96 -6.69
CA LEU A 134 2.05 -5.86 -5.54
C LEU A 134 2.47 -5.12 -4.26
N PRO A 135 1.92 -5.50 -3.09
CA PRO A 135 2.19 -4.80 -1.84
C PRO A 135 3.64 -4.96 -1.37
N VAL A 136 4.13 -4.05 -0.53
CA VAL A 136 5.45 -4.12 0.12
C VAL A 136 5.28 -4.20 1.65
N CYS A 137 5.67 -5.33 2.26
CA CYS A 137 5.50 -5.61 3.69
C CYS A 137 6.74 -5.21 4.49
N ARG A 138 6.57 -4.90 5.77
CA ARG A 138 7.71 -4.55 6.66
C ARG A 138 8.50 -3.31 6.23
N ALA A 139 7.91 -2.49 5.36
CA ALA A 139 8.46 -1.19 5.03
C ALA A 139 8.16 -0.22 6.17
N LYS A 140 9.14 0.61 6.55
CA LYS A 140 8.93 1.68 7.52
C LYS A 140 8.49 2.94 6.80
N VAL A 141 7.22 3.30 6.99
CA VAL A 141 6.63 4.54 6.47
C VAL A 141 6.77 5.62 7.52
N HIS A 142 7.53 6.65 7.19
CA HIS A 142 7.71 7.84 8.00
C HIS A 142 6.71 8.90 7.54
N ILE A 143 5.99 9.46 8.51
CA ILE A 143 5.01 10.51 8.31
C ILE A 143 5.55 11.77 9.00
N CYS A 144 5.67 12.86 8.24
CA CYS A 144 6.02 14.18 8.76
C CYS A 144 4.85 15.17 8.62
N GLU A 145 4.73 16.09 9.56
CA GLU A 145 4.07 17.37 9.33
C GLU A 145 5.07 18.35 8.70
N VAL A 146 4.64 19.05 7.66
CA VAL A 146 5.43 20.06 6.95
C VAL A 146 5.11 21.46 7.48
N ASP A 147 6.13 22.31 7.59
CA ASP A 147 5.99 23.71 8.01
C ASP A 147 4.89 24.45 7.24
N LYS A 148 3.86 24.91 7.98
CA LYS A 148 2.70 25.61 7.40
C LYS A 148 3.12 26.84 6.61
N PHE A 149 2.63 26.95 5.37
CA PHE A 149 2.98 28.04 4.45
C PHE A 149 2.78 29.43 5.04
N TRP A 150 1.72 29.65 5.83
CA TRP A 150 1.49 30.94 6.48
C TRP A 150 2.59 31.34 7.47
N ARG A 151 3.20 30.37 8.19
CA ARG A 151 4.31 30.65 9.11
C ARG A 151 5.54 31.10 8.35
N TRP A 152 5.82 30.44 7.23
CA TRP A 152 6.90 30.84 6.32
C TRP A 152 6.68 32.25 5.77
N MET A 153 5.46 32.51 5.28
CA MET A 153 5.06 33.81 4.75
C MET A 153 5.04 34.93 5.78
N ILE A 154 4.92 34.69 7.08
CA ILE A 154 5.07 35.74 8.11
C ILE A 154 6.54 36.03 8.42
N ARG A 155 7.40 35.02 8.37
CA ARG A 155 8.83 35.15 8.74
C ARG A 155 9.70 35.74 7.63
N LEU A 156 9.27 35.66 6.38
CA LEU A 156 9.99 36.24 5.24
C LEU A 156 10.14 37.77 5.39
N PRO A 157 11.31 38.38 5.16
CA PRO A 157 11.45 39.83 5.11
C PRO A 157 10.59 40.47 4.00
N ASP A 158 10.17 41.72 4.15
CA ASP A 158 9.27 42.39 3.19
C ASP A 158 9.82 42.39 1.76
N LEU A 159 11.12 42.66 1.59
CA LEU A 159 11.77 42.62 0.28
C LEU A 159 11.72 41.21 -0.35
N GLU A 160 11.86 40.18 0.48
CA GLU A 160 11.80 38.78 0.02
C GLU A 160 10.37 38.37 -0.35
N VAL A 161 9.34 38.91 0.33
CA VAL A 161 7.94 38.70 -0.10
C VAL A 161 7.67 39.31 -1.48
N ILE A 162 8.25 40.48 -1.76
CA ILE A 162 8.13 41.14 -3.07
C ILE A 162 8.87 40.31 -4.15
N ARG A 163 10.09 39.85 -3.87
CA ARG A 163 10.83 38.96 -4.77
C ARG A 163 10.10 37.64 -5.02
N PHE A 164 9.56 37.05 -3.97
CA PHE A 164 8.78 35.83 -4.06
C PHE A 164 7.56 36.00 -4.97
N ARG A 165 6.83 37.13 -4.86
CA ARG A 165 5.74 37.48 -5.79
C ARG A 165 6.23 37.51 -7.23
N ASP A 166 7.34 38.20 -7.51
CA ASP A 166 7.84 38.35 -8.89
C ASP A 166 8.28 37.01 -9.49
N ASP A 167 8.86 36.14 -8.68
CA ASP A 167 9.22 34.78 -9.10
C ASP A 167 7.97 33.92 -9.32
N LEU A 168 7.00 34.01 -8.42
CA LEU A 168 5.74 33.28 -8.50
C LEU A 168 4.93 33.68 -9.73
N ILE A 169 4.84 34.97 -10.06
CA ILE A 169 4.17 35.45 -11.28
C ILE A 169 4.83 34.81 -12.51
N ARG A 170 6.16 34.82 -12.59
CA ARG A 170 6.90 34.20 -13.72
C ARG A 170 6.62 32.71 -13.86
N VAL A 171 6.50 32.00 -12.75
CA VAL A 171 6.18 30.55 -12.74
C VAL A 171 4.73 30.29 -13.13
N ILE A 172 3.79 31.14 -12.69
CA ILE A 172 2.37 31.04 -13.07
C ILE A 172 2.18 31.30 -14.57
N GLU A 173 2.89 32.28 -15.14
CA GLU A 173 2.80 32.63 -16.56
C GLU A 173 3.48 31.60 -17.49
N GLU A 174 4.60 31.02 -17.06
CA GLU A 174 5.40 30.08 -17.89
C GLU A 174 5.71 28.73 -17.19
N PRO A 175 4.71 27.96 -16.68
CA PRO A 175 4.97 26.82 -15.80
C PRO A 175 5.83 25.72 -16.47
N GLU A 176 5.66 25.49 -17.78
CA GLU A 176 6.43 24.48 -18.53
C GLU A 176 7.94 24.73 -18.52
N ARG A 177 8.36 26.00 -18.44
CA ARG A 177 9.78 26.37 -18.41
C ARG A 177 10.46 25.99 -17.10
N TRP A 178 9.68 25.80 -16.04
CA TRP A 178 10.17 25.55 -14.69
C TRP A 178 9.95 24.10 -14.25
N LYS A 179 9.35 23.25 -15.09
CA LYS A 179 9.33 21.82 -14.85
C LYS A 179 10.75 21.27 -15.00
N PRO A 180 11.25 20.49 -14.03
CA PRO A 180 12.51 19.77 -14.24
C PRO A 180 12.36 18.88 -15.49
N PRO A 181 13.41 18.76 -16.32
CA PRO A 181 13.37 17.85 -17.45
C PRO A 181 13.01 16.45 -16.95
N ILE A 182 12.05 15.82 -17.61
CA ILE A 182 11.68 14.42 -17.35
C ILE A 182 12.99 13.61 -17.46
N PRO A 183 13.37 12.81 -16.44
CA PRO A 183 14.48 11.89 -16.58
C PRO A 183 14.22 11.05 -17.84
N GLU A 184 15.09 11.15 -18.83
CA GLU A 184 15.06 10.19 -19.94
C GLU A 184 15.19 8.80 -19.31
N PRO A 185 14.46 7.77 -19.81
CA PRO A 185 14.71 6.41 -19.39
C PRO A 185 16.21 6.14 -19.55
N ASP A 186 16.84 5.62 -18.48
CA ASP A 186 18.28 5.39 -18.42
C ASP A 186 18.76 4.78 -19.74
N PRO A 187 19.78 5.37 -20.41
CA PRO A 187 20.32 4.78 -21.61
C PRO A 187 20.75 3.35 -21.29
N ALA A 188 20.28 2.40 -22.08
CA ALA A 188 20.63 0.99 -21.97
C ALA A 188 22.15 0.85 -21.78
N PRO A 189 22.62 -0.05 -20.89
CA PRO A 189 24.03 -0.18 -20.58
C PRO A 189 24.84 -0.31 -21.87
N PHE A 190 25.84 0.56 -22.00
CA PHE A 190 26.76 0.62 -23.13
C PHE A 190 27.27 -0.79 -23.45
N SER A 191 26.79 -1.35 -24.57
CA SER A 191 27.47 -2.49 -25.19
C SER A 191 28.83 -1.97 -25.63
N ALA A 192 29.88 -2.42 -24.93
CA ALA A 192 31.25 -2.16 -25.30
C ALA A 192 31.44 -2.53 -26.77
N ILE A 193 31.58 -1.53 -27.63
CA ILE A 193 32.06 -1.69 -28.99
C ILE A 193 33.50 -2.18 -28.83
N ARG A 194 33.71 -3.50 -28.96
CA ARG A 194 35.02 -4.02 -29.33
C ARG A 194 35.21 -3.70 -30.81
N GLU A 195 36.05 -2.70 -31.06
CA GLU A 195 36.54 -2.36 -32.38
C GLU A 195 37.10 -3.58 -33.11
N GLY A 196 36.69 -3.71 -34.36
CA GLY A 196 37.20 -4.68 -35.32
C GLY A 196 36.71 -4.31 -36.71
N PHE A 197 37.43 -3.41 -37.38
CA PHE A 197 37.21 -3.06 -38.78
C PHE A 197 37.15 -4.32 -39.67
N ASN A 198 36.13 -4.43 -40.51
CA ASN A 198 36.27 -5.06 -41.81
C ASN A 198 35.36 -4.41 -42.86
N LEU A 199 36.00 -3.74 -43.81
CA LEU A 199 35.43 -3.34 -45.10
C LEU A 199 35.29 -4.58 -45.98
N ARG A 200 34.13 -4.70 -46.64
CA ARG A 200 33.80 -5.44 -47.88
C ARG A 200 32.65 -6.43 -47.69
N TYR A 201 31.51 -6.09 -48.30
CA TYR A 201 30.76 -6.81 -49.35
C TYR A 201 29.35 -6.21 -49.35
N ILE A 202 29.08 -5.15 -50.12
CA ILE A 202 28.42 -5.24 -51.43
C ILE A 202 27.71 -6.58 -51.64
N ASN A 203 26.39 -6.59 -51.51
CA ASN A 203 25.53 -7.37 -52.40
C ASN A 203 24.25 -6.57 -52.68
N PRO A 204 23.87 -6.35 -53.95
CA PRO A 204 22.73 -5.53 -54.34
C PRO A 204 21.47 -6.38 -54.40
N GLN A 205 20.37 -5.91 -53.83
CA GLN A 205 19.05 -6.45 -54.18
C GLN A 205 18.00 -5.33 -54.18
N PRO A 206 17.19 -5.21 -55.24
CA PRO A 206 16.31 -4.07 -55.46
C PRO A 206 15.06 -4.11 -54.57
N GLU A 207 14.62 -2.93 -54.13
CA GLU A 207 13.35 -2.72 -53.44
C GLU A 207 12.16 -3.20 -54.30
N PRO A 208 11.16 -3.89 -53.71
CA PRO A 208 9.92 -4.19 -54.41
C PRO A 208 9.07 -2.92 -54.59
N PRO A 209 8.38 -2.78 -55.75
CA PRO A 209 7.60 -1.58 -56.09
C PRO A 209 6.32 -1.45 -55.25
N GLY A 210 5.98 -0.19 -54.97
CA GLY A 210 4.90 0.21 -54.08
C GLY A 210 3.52 -0.34 -54.45
N ILE A 211 2.80 -0.76 -53.40
CA ILE A 211 1.35 -0.93 -53.43
C ILE A 211 0.73 0.31 -52.79
N THR A 212 -0.02 1.02 -53.62
CA THR A 212 -0.86 2.17 -53.36
C THR A 212 -1.72 1.96 -52.11
N ARG A 213 -1.56 2.84 -51.11
CA ARG A 213 -2.43 2.89 -49.92
C ARG A 213 -3.86 3.27 -50.35
N LEU A 214 -4.76 2.30 -50.35
CA LEU A 214 -6.20 2.55 -50.31
C LEU A 214 -6.55 3.13 -48.93
N SER A 215 -7.18 4.31 -48.98
CA SER A 215 -7.81 4.97 -47.84
C SER A 215 -8.85 4.03 -47.20
N VAL A 216 -8.56 3.58 -45.99
CA VAL A 216 -9.57 3.03 -45.07
C VAL A 216 -9.57 3.93 -43.86
N GLN A 217 -10.65 4.70 -43.73
CA GLN A 217 -10.98 5.48 -42.55
C GLN A 217 -11.05 4.54 -41.33
N LYS A 218 -10.08 4.66 -40.42
CA LYS A 218 -10.20 4.18 -39.04
C LYS A 218 -10.66 5.34 -38.17
N SER A 219 -11.97 5.55 -38.13
CA SER A 219 -12.62 5.99 -36.89
C SER A 219 -12.55 4.83 -35.89
N SER A 220 -12.39 5.17 -34.60
CA SER A 220 -12.34 4.28 -33.44
C SER A 220 -11.06 3.44 -33.27
N LEU A 221 -10.05 4.04 -32.61
CA LEU A 221 -9.33 3.50 -31.44
C LEU A 221 -8.28 4.55 -31.00
N ALA A 222 -8.80 5.67 -30.49
CA ALA A 222 -8.03 6.64 -29.73
C ALA A 222 -8.68 6.73 -28.34
N SER A 223 -8.39 5.73 -27.52
CA SER A 223 -8.56 5.74 -26.08
C SER A 223 -7.64 4.67 -25.52
N LEU A 224 -7.02 5.00 -24.40
CA LEU A 224 -6.07 4.18 -23.64
C LEU A 224 -4.61 4.30 -24.12
N LYS A 225 -3.99 5.44 -23.81
CA LYS A 225 -2.60 5.54 -23.30
C LYS A 225 -2.28 7.01 -22.95
N THR A 226 -2.83 7.45 -21.83
CA THR A 226 -2.32 8.61 -21.09
C THR A 226 -2.65 8.38 -19.62
N ASP A 227 -1.79 7.69 -18.87
CA ASP A 227 -1.88 7.63 -17.40
C ASP A 227 -0.48 7.39 -16.81
N SER A 228 0.23 8.49 -16.59
CA SER A 228 1.31 8.62 -15.59
C SER A 228 1.66 10.09 -15.43
N ALA A 229 0.72 10.80 -14.83
CA ALA A 229 0.91 12.05 -14.09
C ALA A 229 -0.42 12.31 -13.37
N THR A 230 -0.65 11.62 -12.25
CA THR A 230 -1.81 11.88 -11.41
C THR A 230 -1.62 13.24 -10.73
N VAL A 231 -1.93 14.30 -11.46
CA VAL A 231 -2.21 15.61 -10.88
C VAL A 231 -3.48 15.42 -10.06
N MET A 232 -3.35 15.44 -8.74
CA MET A 232 -4.50 15.54 -7.83
C MET A 232 -5.20 16.88 -8.10
N ALA A 233 -6.19 16.85 -8.98
CA ALA A 233 -7.16 17.91 -9.14
C ALA A 233 -8.13 17.84 -7.96
N THR A 234 -8.00 18.76 -7.01
CA THR A 234 -9.04 19.04 -6.02
C THR A 234 -10.14 19.85 -6.70
N ASP A 235 -11.35 19.30 -6.77
CA ASP A 235 -12.56 20.05 -7.09
C ASP A 235 -12.83 21.09 -5.98
N ASN A 236 -12.42 22.31 -6.23
CA ASN A 236 -12.90 23.52 -5.54
C ASN A 236 -13.15 24.57 -6.63
N PRO A 237 -14.15 25.46 -6.50
CA PRO A 237 -14.47 26.44 -7.53
C PRO A 237 -13.24 27.35 -7.74
N ALA A 238 -12.50 27.06 -8.81
CA ALA A 238 -11.22 27.66 -9.07
C ALA A 238 -11.41 29.16 -9.35
N VAL A 239 -10.87 30.00 -8.45
CA VAL A 239 -10.48 31.37 -8.80
C VAL A 239 -9.60 31.24 -10.04
N LYS A 240 -10.00 31.88 -11.14
CA LYS A 240 -9.24 31.78 -12.39
C LYS A 240 -7.83 32.35 -12.15
N PRO A 241 -6.75 31.75 -12.70
CA PRO A 241 -5.39 32.25 -12.54
C PRO A 241 -5.24 33.76 -12.84
N THR A 242 -6.09 34.31 -13.71
CA THR A 242 -6.17 35.74 -14.04
C THR A 242 -6.60 36.63 -12.87
N GLU A 243 -7.51 36.19 -12.00
CA GLU A 243 -7.94 36.97 -10.82
C GLU A 243 -6.85 36.98 -9.74
N LEU A 244 -6.14 35.86 -9.59
CA LEU A 244 -5.00 35.74 -8.69
C LEU A 244 -3.83 36.62 -9.13
N LEU A 245 -3.50 36.65 -10.43
CA LEU A 245 -2.45 37.53 -10.97
C LEU A 245 -2.77 39.01 -10.73
N HIS A 246 -4.05 39.41 -10.81
CA HIS A 246 -4.46 40.77 -10.48
C HIS A 246 -4.27 41.07 -8.97
N ALA A 247 -4.60 40.13 -8.08
CA ALA A 247 -4.40 40.28 -6.65
C ALA A 247 -2.92 40.31 -6.24
N LEU A 248 -2.05 39.59 -6.96
CA LEU A 248 -0.61 39.57 -6.75
C LEU A 248 0.07 40.88 -7.14
N ASN A 249 -0.48 41.68 -8.05
CA ASN A 249 0.08 42.98 -8.47
C ASN A 249 -0.07 44.11 -7.43
N THR A 250 -0.34 43.79 -6.16
CA THR A 250 -0.43 44.76 -5.06
C THR A 250 0.94 45.28 -4.63
N SER A 251 0.98 46.52 -4.13
CA SER A 251 2.22 47.29 -3.90
C SER A 251 2.83 47.19 -2.50
N THR A 252 2.11 46.65 -1.51
CA THR A 252 2.60 46.56 -0.12
C THR A 252 2.85 45.10 0.29
N ALA A 253 3.97 44.86 0.99
CA ALA A 253 4.32 43.53 1.47
C ALA A 253 3.24 42.91 2.38
N GLN A 254 2.59 43.73 3.21
CA GLN A 254 1.52 43.26 4.10
C GLN A 254 0.29 42.76 3.33
N SER A 255 -0.13 43.47 2.27
CA SER A 255 -1.23 43.02 1.42
C SER A 255 -0.86 41.75 0.66
N LEU A 256 0.39 41.65 0.16
CA LEU A 256 0.89 40.45 -0.50
C LEU A 256 0.86 39.22 0.40
N ARG A 257 1.30 39.33 1.66
CA ARG A 257 1.22 38.21 2.63
C ARG A 257 -0.22 37.71 2.78
N ASN A 258 -1.18 38.61 2.92
CA ASN A 258 -2.59 38.24 3.05
C ASN A 258 -3.12 37.54 1.79
N VAL A 259 -2.80 38.06 0.60
CA VAL A 259 -3.19 37.45 -0.68
C VAL A 259 -2.60 36.04 -0.81
N LEU A 260 -1.30 35.89 -0.54
CA LEU A 260 -0.59 34.61 -0.67
C LEU A 260 -1.13 33.56 0.30
N VAL A 261 -1.35 33.92 1.57
CA VAL A 261 -1.90 33.00 2.58
C VAL A 261 -3.33 32.60 2.25
N SER A 262 -4.17 33.55 1.81
CA SER A 262 -5.58 33.28 1.54
C SER A 262 -5.82 32.47 0.27
N ASN A 263 -4.86 32.41 -0.64
CA ASN A 263 -4.96 31.70 -1.92
C ASN A 263 -3.99 30.50 -2.01
N PHE A 264 -3.48 30.02 -0.87
CA PHE A 264 -2.45 28.98 -0.83
C PHE A 264 -2.82 27.71 -1.61
N THR A 265 -4.08 27.28 -1.54
CA THR A 265 -4.60 26.10 -2.25
C THR A 265 -4.46 26.20 -3.78
N VAL A 266 -4.50 27.40 -4.35
CA VAL A 266 -4.25 27.61 -5.79
C VAL A 266 -2.76 27.70 -6.09
N LEU A 267 -1.96 28.13 -5.11
CA LEU A 267 -0.55 28.43 -5.27
C LEU A 267 0.36 27.20 -5.14
N TYR A 268 0.02 26.21 -4.31
CA TYR A 268 0.92 25.09 -4.01
C TYR A 268 1.48 24.34 -5.23
N PRO A 269 0.74 24.12 -6.34
CA PRO A 269 1.30 23.44 -7.51
C PRO A 269 2.46 24.24 -8.14
N TYR A 270 2.41 25.57 -8.07
CA TYR A 270 3.45 26.46 -8.57
C TYR A 270 4.64 26.55 -7.61
N LEU A 271 4.39 26.44 -6.29
CA LEU A 271 5.47 26.40 -5.30
C LEU A 271 6.38 25.19 -5.51
N CYS A 272 5.83 24.06 -5.96
CA CYS A 272 6.57 22.87 -6.38
C CYS A 272 7.54 23.11 -7.57
N LEU A 273 7.41 24.21 -8.31
CA LEU A 273 8.33 24.57 -9.39
C LEU A 273 9.40 25.60 -8.96
N MET A 274 9.43 25.96 -7.67
CA MET A 274 10.26 27.03 -7.12
C MET A 274 11.27 26.53 -6.07
N PRO A 275 12.19 25.62 -6.39
CA PRO A 275 13.09 24.99 -5.41
C PRO A 275 13.96 25.97 -4.62
N SER A 276 14.35 27.10 -5.22
CA SER A 276 15.13 28.15 -4.56
C SER A 276 14.44 28.79 -3.35
N TRP A 277 13.12 28.66 -3.26
CA TRP A 277 12.31 29.22 -2.18
C TRP A 277 12.01 28.21 -1.07
N TRP A 278 12.34 26.94 -1.25
CA TRP A 278 12.01 25.91 -0.26
C TRP A 278 12.88 26.01 0.97
N ARG A 279 12.22 26.28 2.10
CA ARG A 279 12.80 26.20 3.44
C ARG A 279 11.92 25.35 4.37
N TYR A 280 11.19 24.42 3.79
CA TYR A 280 10.30 23.52 4.51
C TYR A 280 11.09 22.62 5.45
N ARG A 281 10.50 22.37 6.62
CA ARG A 281 10.97 21.37 7.58
C ARG A 281 9.97 20.22 7.63
N CYS A 282 10.51 19.02 7.85
CA CYS A 282 9.78 17.77 8.03
C CYS A 282 9.89 17.46 9.52
N ASP A 283 8.82 17.68 10.28
CA ASP A 283 8.76 17.28 11.68
C ASP A 283 8.11 15.89 11.73
N GLU A 284 8.89 14.85 12.04
CA GLU A 284 8.42 13.47 12.06
C GLU A 284 7.41 13.26 13.19
N ILE A 285 6.20 12.82 12.81
CA ILE A 285 5.08 12.61 13.74
C ILE A 285 4.82 11.13 14.01
N ALA A 286 5.16 10.24 13.06
CA ALA A 286 4.99 8.80 13.21
C ALA A 286 5.93 8.03 12.29
N VAL A 287 6.34 6.84 12.74
CA VAL A 287 6.98 5.81 11.92
C VAL A 287 6.16 4.53 12.08
N LEU A 288 5.67 4.00 10.97
CA LEU A 288 4.76 2.86 10.92
C LEU A 288 5.38 1.76 10.08
N GLU A 289 5.10 0.51 10.43
CA GLU A 289 5.51 -0.64 9.62
C GLU A 289 4.31 -1.15 8.81
N THR A 290 4.52 -1.47 7.53
CA THR A 290 3.46 -1.97 6.66
C THR A 290 3.10 -3.43 6.96
N ASP A 291 1.80 -3.74 6.89
CA ASP A 291 1.28 -5.10 7.05
C ASP A 291 1.59 -6.01 5.84
N ALA A 292 1.14 -7.27 5.89
CA ALA A 292 1.30 -8.24 4.79
C ALA A 292 0.60 -7.83 3.47
N LEU A 293 -0.29 -6.84 3.51
CA LEU A 293 -0.96 -6.23 2.35
C LEU A 293 -0.37 -4.86 2.02
N GLY A 294 0.77 -4.49 2.60
CA GLY A 294 1.46 -3.22 2.38
C GLY A 294 0.77 -2.03 3.02
N ARG A 295 -0.22 -2.24 3.90
CA ARG A 295 -1.04 -1.16 4.48
C ARG A 295 -0.43 -0.61 5.75
N PHE A 296 -0.63 0.68 5.99
CA PHE A 296 -0.29 1.37 7.23
C PHE A 296 -1.44 2.26 7.67
N GLN A 297 -1.58 2.47 8.98
CA GLN A 297 -2.59 3.37 9.53
C GLN A 297 -2.16 3.95 10.88
N THR A 298 -2.55 5.19 11.15
CA THR A 298 -2.41 5.84 12.45
C THR A 298 -3.49 6.91 12.65
N VAL A 299 -3.68 7.34 13.90
CA VAL A 299 -4.52 8.49 14.24
C VAL A 299 -3.61 9.59 14.77
N MET A 300 -3.68 10.76 14.14
CA MET A 300 -2.96 11.94 14.61
C MET A 300 -3.92 12.98 15.19
N LEU A 301 -3.41 13.77 16.14
CA LEU A 301 -4.11 14.90 16.74
C LEU A 301 -3.57 16.21 16.15
N TYR A 302 -4.46 17.11 15.76
CA TYR A 302 -4.09 18.44 15.27
C TYR A 302 -5.07 19.49 15.80
N SER A 303 -4.72 20.78 15.75
CA SER A 303 -5.65 21.84 16.19
C SER A 303 -6.89 21.89 15.30
N CYS A 304 -8.09 21.81 15.89
CA CYS A 304 -9.35 22.02 15.18
C CYS A 304 -9.51 23.43 14.63
N ARG A 305 -8.77 24.40 15.19
CA ARG A 305 -8.76 25.78 14.72
C ARG A 305 -7.58 25.99 13.77
N GLY A 306 -7.87 26.33 12.52
CA GLY A 306 -6.88 26.71 11.50
C GLY A 306 -6.70 25.69 10.38
N ASP A 307 -5.51 25.71 9.79
CA ASP A 307 -5.10 24.90 8.63
C ASP A 307 -5.02 23.40 8.98
N LYS A 308 -5.47 22.53 8.06
CA LYS A 308 -5.33 21.07 8.20
C LYS A 308 -3.84 20.69 8.15
N PRO A 309 -3.48 19.51 8.67
CA PRO A 309 -2.09 19.05 8.65
C PRO A 309 -1.57 18.89 7.21
N ASP A 310 -0.34 19.34 6.98
CA ASP A 310 0.38 19.18 5.72
C ASP A 310 1.28 17.95 5.83
N LEU A 311 0.92 16.84 5.19
CA LEU A 311 1.59 15.56 5.42
C LEU A 311 2.58 15.20 4.32
N TYR A 312 3.78 14.78 4.71
CA TYR A 312 4.78 14.23 3.81
C TYR A 312 5.16 12.80 4.22
N PHE A 313 5.37 11.94 3.23
CA PHE A 313 5.64 10.52 3.42
C PHE A 313 6.95 10.13 2.77
N TRP A 314 7.75 9.34 3.48
CA TRP A 314 8.94 8.69 2.93
C TRP A 314 9.09 7.29 3.54
N VAL A 315 9.83 6.41 2.87
CA VAL A 315 9.86 4.98 3.20
C VAL A 315 11.29 4.46 3.29
N GLU A 316 11.56 3.71 4.35
CA GLU A 316 12.75 2.88 4.52
C GLU A 316 12.40 1.40 4.46
N TYR A 317 13.40 0.59 4.11
CA TYR A 317 13.29 -0.86 4.07
C TYR A 317 14.60 -1.49 4.53
N GLU A 318 14.50 -2.65 5.18
CA GLU A 318 15.69 -3.39 5.61
C GLU A 318 16.27 -4.21 4.45
N ILE A 319 17.46 -3.81 3.97
CA ILE A 319 18.20 -4.48 2.90
C ILE A 319 19.51 -4.99 3.50
N GLY A 320 19.71 -6.31 3.51
CA GLY A 320 20.94 -6.91 4.03
C GLY A 320 21.22 -6.61 5.51
N GLY A 321 20.17 -6.41 6.32
CA GLY A 321 20.30 -6.09 7.75
C GLY A 321 20.52 -4.60 8.06
N VAL A 322 20.43 -3.72 7.05
CA VAL A 322 20.58 -2.27 7.18
C VAL A 322 19.31 -1.58 6.71
N MET A 323 18.82 -0.60 7.49
CA MET A 323 17.72 0.25 7.06
C MET A 323 18.21 1.20 5.96
N GLU A 324 17.68 1.05 4.76
CA GLU A 324 17.96 1.91 3.62
C GLU A 324 16.71 2.71 3.22
N THR A 325 16.90 3.96 2.80
CA THR A 325 15.82 4.77 2.22
C THR A 325 15.51 4.31 0.81
N ILE A 326 14.29 3.85 0.56
CA ILE A 326 13.83 3.31 -0.73
C ILE A 326 12.85 4.24 -1.46
N TYR A 327 12.27 5.22 -0.76
CA TYR A 327 11.40 6.24 -1.34
C TYR A 327 11.49 7.52 -0.50
N LYS A 328 11.99 8.61 -1.10
CA LYS A 328 12.11 9.92 -0.42
C LYS A 328 12.03 11.05 -1.45
N PRO A 329 10.83 11.33 -1.97
CA PRO A 329 10.68 12.31 -3.03
C PRO A 329 10.86 13.74 -2.51
N ALA A 330 11.06 14.72 -3.38
CA ALA A 330 11.24 16.11 -2.97
C ALA A 330 10.00 16.63 -2.23
N LEU A 331 10.21 17.22 -1.04
CA LEU A 331 9.16 17.54 -0.08
C LEU A 331 8.10 18.49 -0.65
N ALA A 332 8.50 19.57 -1.31
CA ALA A 332 7.56 20.60 -1.78
C ALA A 332 6.49 20.09 -2.77
N CYS A 333 6.86 19.12 -3.62
CA CYS A 333 5.97 18.56 -4.63
C CYS A 333 5.18 17.34 -4.15
N ASN A 334 5.61 16.71 -3.07
CA ASN A 334 5.08 15.44 -2.60
C ASN A 334 4.47 15.55 -1.19
N THR A 335 4.23 16.79 -0.75
CA THR A 335 3.45 17.07 0.45
C THR A 335 1.97 17.09 0.10
N TYR A 336 1.19 16.36 0.87
CA TYR A 336 -0.26 16.43 0.90
C TYR A 336 -0.67 17.67 1.69
N TRP A 337 -0.67 18.81 1.00
CA TRP A 337 -1.08 20.08 1.56
C TRP A 337 -2.55 20.04 1.99
N ASN A 338 -2.86 20.49 3.20
CA ASN A 338 -4.19 20.43 3.79
C ASN A 338 -4.81 19.02 3.71
N TYR A 339 -4.05 18.01 4.14
CA TYR A 339 -4.43 16.60 4.00
C TYR A 339 -5.86 16.35 4.45
N GLU A 340 -6.63 15.74 3.55
CA GLU A 340 -8.00 15.37 3.79
C GLU A 340 -8.04 14.11 4.67
N CYS A 341 -8.45 14.27 5.93
CA CYS A 341 -8.49 13.18 6.89
C CYS A 341 -9.28 11.98 6.36
N GLY A 342 -8.66 10.80 6.41
CA GLY A 342 -9.23 9.55 5.88
C GLY A 342 -8.99 9.32 4.39
N LYS A 343 -8.33 10.23 3.67
CA LYS A 343 -7.95 10.01 2.27
C LYS A 343 -6.78 9.04 2.17
N GLU A 344 -6.96 7.95 1.43
CA GLU A 344 -5.92 6.94 1.25
C GLU A 344 -4.68 7.50 0.55
N VAL A 345 -3.50 7.14 1.05
CA VAL A 345 -2.20 7.48 0.47
C VAL A 345 -1.58 6.24 -0.16
N VAL A 346 -1.32 6.27 -1.47
CA VAL A 346 -0.67 5.14 -2.17
C VAL A 346 0.76 5.53 -2.56
N ILE A 347 1.74 4.76 -2.06
CA ILE A 347 3.16 4.98 -2.31
C ILE A 347 3.67 3.89 -3.26
N HIS A 348 4.25 4.31 -4.38
CA HIS A 348 4.81 3.43 -5.39
C HIS A 348 6.34 3.33 -5.24
N ILE A 349 6.84 2.12 -5.00
CA ILE A 349 8.26 1.81 -4.84
C ILE A 349 8.83 1.29 -6.16
N SER A 350 9.78 2.03 -6.72
CA SER A 350 10.52 1.66 -7.93
C SER A 350 11.85 0.95 -7.64
N ASP A 351 12.31 0.90 -6.39
CA ASP A 351 13.56 0.22 -6.04
C ASP A 351 13.42 -1.30 -6.25
N GLU A 352 14.20 -1.86 -7.19
CA GLU A 352 14.15 -3.28 -7.57
C GLU A 352 14.62 -4.21 -6.46
N ARG A 353 15.46 -3.73 -5.52
CA ARG A 353 16.00 -4.54 -4.42
C ARG A 353 14.94 -4.88 -3.38
N VAL A 354 13.83 -4.13 -3.37
CA VAL A 354 12.72 -4.30 -2.43
C VAL A 354 11.77 -5.38 -2.98
N PRO A 355 11.58 -6.50 -2.26
CA PRO A 355 10.64 -7.53 -2.67
C PRO A 355 9.19 -7.10 -2.38
N ALA A 356 8.24 -7.66 -3.12
CA ALA A 356 6.83 -7.58 -2.78
C ALA A 356 6.48 -8.53 -1.61
N CYS A 357 5.37 -8.28 -0.91
CA CYS A 357 4.81 -9.21 0.06
C CYS A 357 4.50 -10.53 -0.64
N ASN A 358 4.91 -11.65 -0.02
CA ASN A 358 4.71 -13.01 -0.53
C ASN A 358 5.17 -13.20 -1.99
N THR A 359 6.33 -13.85 -2.13
CA THR A 359 6.94 -14.20 -3.43
C THR A 359 6.12 -15.17 -4.28
N ASP A 360 5.08 -15.81 -3.72
CA ASP A 360 4.10 -16.55 -4.51
C ASP A 360 2.77 -15.80 -4.44
N PRO A 361 2.30 -15.14 -5.51
CA PRO A 361 0.95 -14.63 -5.57
C PRO A 361 -0.03 -15.81 -5.53
N ASP A 362 -1.24 -15.58 -5.03
CA ASP A 362 -2.33 -16.51 -5.27
C ASP A 362 -2.91 -16.22 -6.65
N LEU A 363 -2.72 -17.13 -7.60
CA LEU A 363 -3.09 -16.90 -8.99
C LEU A 363 -4.63 -16.90 -9.14
N PRO A 364 -5.23 -15.91 -9.83
CA PRO A 364 -6.66 -15.91 -10.09
C PRO A 364 -7.06 -17.08 -11.00
N GLY A 365 -8.27 -17.63 -10.79
CA GLY A 365 -8.74 -18.81 -11.52
C GLY A 365 -8.26 -20.11 -10.88
N SER A 366 -7.97 -21.12 -11.69
CA SER A 366 -7.46 -22.42 -11.23
C SER A 366 -6.25 -22.80 -12.05
N VAL A 367 -5.10 -22.22 -11.72
CA VAL A 367 -3.89 -22.28 -12.54
C VAL A 367 -2.75 -22.93 -11.77
N VAL A 368 -1.93 -23.70 -12.49
CA VAL A 368 -0.62 -24.18 -12.05
C VAL A 368 0.43 -23.69 -13.02
N GLN A 369 1.26 -22.74 -12.62
CA GLN A 369 2.21 -22.11 -13.52
C GLN A 369 3.65 -22.56 -13.21
N ILE A 370 4.32 -23.18 -14.19
CA ILE A 370 5.75 -23.52 -14.08
C ILE A 370 6.57 -22.30 -14.51
N LEU A 371 7.38 -21.76 -13.60
CA LEU A 371 8.05 -20.48 -13.80
C LEU A 371 9.47 -20.65 -14.36
N SER A 372 10.24 -21.52 -13.72
CA SER A 372 11.67 -21.63 -13.95
C SER A 372 12.23 -22.95 -13.45
N ILE A 373 13.44 -23.25 -13.89
CA ILE A 373 14.32 -24.24 -13.27
C ILE A 373 15.36 -23.49 -12.42
N GLY A 374 15.31 -23.71 -11.11
CA GLY A 374 16.12 -22.96 -10.16
C GLY A 374 15.85 -21.45 -10.23
N ARG A 375 16.85 -20.64 -9.86
CA ARG A 375 16.75 -19.17 -9.87
C ARG A 375 17.03 -18.53 -11.22
N GLN A 376 17.76 -19.22 -12.10
CA GLN A 376 18.49 -18.57 -13.18
C GLN A 376 17.90 -18.80 -14.57
N VAL A 377 17.03 -19.80 -14.74
CA VAL A 377 16.55 -20.18 -16.07
C VAL A 377 15.03 -20.19 -16.09
N SER A 378 14.44 -19.15 -16.68
CA SER A 378 13.00 -19.07 -16.96
C SER A 378 12.58 -20.17 -17.93
N MET A 379 11.31 -20.60 -17.89
CA MET A 379 10.77 -21.53 -18.90
C MET A 379 10.91 -21.01 -20.33
N SER A 380 10.91 -19.69 -20.54
CA SER A 380 11.14 -19.06 -21.87
C SER A 380 12.57 -19.19 -22.38
N GLU A 381 13.52 -19.54 -21.49
CA GLU A 381 14.93 -19.73 -21.82
C GLU A 381 15.28 -21.19 -22.11
N ILE A 382 14.28 -22.08 -22.05
CA ILE A 382 14.39 -23.50 -22.35
C ILE A 382 13.79 -23.74 -23.73
N GLN A 383 14.56 -24.40 -24.59
CA GLN A 383 14.14 -24.71 -25.94
C GLN A 383 13.03 -25.77 -25.91
N GLY A 384 11.81 -25.33 -26.21
CA GLY A 384 10.60 -26.16 -26.16
C GLY A 384 10.33 -26.93 -27.46
N PRO A 385 9.11 -27.50 -27.56
CA PRO A 385 8.67 -28.24 -28.75
C PRO A 385 8.78 -27.39 -30.02
N GLY A 386 9.50 -27.89 -31.02
CA GLY A 386 9.77 -27.19 -32.29
C GLY A 386 11.22 -26.71 -32.46
N ALA A 387 12.03 -26.75 -31.40
CA ALA A 387 13.48 -26.66 -31.51
C ALA A 387 14.07 -27.91 -32.22
N PRO A 388 15.31 -27.85 -32.74
CA PRO A 388 16.00 -29.04 -33.21
C PRO A 388 16.02 -30.12 -32.11
N LEU A 389 15.83 -31.40 -32.48
CA LEU A 389 15.75 -32.50 -31.51
C LEU A 389 16.97 -32.59 -30.57
N ALA A 390 18.14 -32.17 -31.05
CA ALA A 390 19.38 -32.13 -30.28
C ALA A 390 19.42 -30.99 -29.24
N ASP A 391 18.63 -29.95 -29.44
CA ASP A 391 18.58 -28.75 -28.60
C ASP A 391 17.33 -28.69 -27.71
N GLU A 392 16.28 -29.44 -28.02
CA GLU A 392 15.05 -29.50 -27.24
C GLU A 392 15.31 -29.96 -25.79
N GLY A 393 14.96 -29.10 -24.82
CA GLY A 393 15.22 -29.28 -23.40
C GLY A 393 16.54 -28.67 -22.90
N LEU A 394 17.36 -28.09 -23.78
CA LEU A 394 18.53 -27.29 -23.41
C LEU A 394 18.14 -25.81 -23.23
N THR A 395 19.05 -25.02 -22.66
CA THR A 395 18.88 -23.57 -22.65
C THR A 395 18.98 -22.99 -24.06
N ASN A 396 18.61 -21.72 -24.25
CA ASN A 396 18.79 -20.98 -25.52
C ASN A 396 20.27 -20.87 -25.97
N PHE A 397 21.22 -21.19 -25.10
CA PHE A 397 22.65 -21.28 -25.41
C PHE A 397 23.13 -22.73 -25.58
N SER A 398 22.21 -23.68 -25.79
CA SER A 398 22.44 -25.12 -25.91
C SER A 398 23.20 -25.71 -24.71
N GLN A 399 22.92 -25.22 -23.50
CA GLN A 399 23.53 -25.74 -22.27
C GLN A 399 22.62 -26.77 -21.60
N PRO A 400 23.17 -27.92 -21.15
CA PRO A 400 22.39 -28.91 -20.41
C PRO A 400 22.19 -28.52 -18.95
N PHE A 401 21.17 -29.11 -18.34
CA PHE A 401 20.94 -29.04 -16.90
C PHE A 401 21.64 -30.22 -16.19
N GLY A 402 22.13 -29.98 -14.98
CA GLY A 402 22.78 -31.02 -14.17
C GLY A 402 22.99 -30.61 -12.72
N GLY A 403 23.43 -31.55 -11.89
CA GLY A 403 23.49 -31.40 -10.44
C GLY A 403 22.10 -31.54 -9.83
N LYS A 404 21.58 -30.46 -9.24
CA LYS A 404 20.25 -30.40 -8.61
C LYS A 404 19.34 -29.47 -9.41
N ILE A 405 18.34 -30.05 -10.06
CA ILE A 405 17.32 -29.36 -10.85
C ILE A 405 16.10 -29.10 -9.95
N GLU A 406 15.65 -27.85 -9.88
CA GLU A 406 14.64 -27.38 -8.91
C GLU A 406 13.49 -26.67 -9.64
N PRO A 407 12.45 -27.39 -10.10
CA PRO A 407 11.31 -26.74 -10.74
C PRO A 407 10.61 -25.78 -9.77
N ARG A 408 10.36 -24.55 -10.21
CA ARG A 408 9.59 -23.55 -9.46
C ARG A 408 8.18 -23.46 -10.04
N VAL A 409 7.19 -23.55 -9.16
CA VAL A 409 5.77 -23.62 -9.55
C VAL A 409 4.96 -22.70 -8.67
N TRP A 410 4.09 -21.92 -9.29
CA TRP A 410 3.01 -21.20 -8.61
C TRP A 410 1.70 -21.97 -8.73
N TYR A 411 0.92 -21.92 -7.66
CA TYR A 411 -0.37 -22.58 -7.53
C TYR A 411 -1.42 -21.52 -7.19
N SER A 412 -2.60 -21.57 -7.84
CA SER A 412 -3.83 -20.94 -7.35
C SER A 412 -4.27 -21.63 -6.07
N ARG A 413 -3.67 -21.30 -4.92
CA ARG A 413 -3.84 -22.00 -3.65
C ARG A 413 -5.27 -21.94 -3.15
N THR A 414 -5.96 -20.79 -3.21
CA THR A 414 -7.36 -20.71 -2.75
C THR A 414 -8.24 -21.65 -3.58
N SER A 415 -8.18 -21.53 -4.91
CA SER A 415 -8.99 -22.34 -5.82
C SER A 415 -8.66 -23.83 -5.76
N LEU A 416 -7.37 -24.19 -5.74
CA LEU A 416 -6.96 -25.58 -5.70
C LEU A 416 -7.22 -26.21 -4.33
N ARG A 417 -6.77 -25.58 -3.23
CA ARG A 417 -6.85 -26.16 -1.90
C ARG A 417 -8.23 -26.01 -1.28
N ASP A 418 -8.74 -24.80 -1.21
CA ASP A 418 -9.93 -24.48 -0.42
C ASP A 418 -11.21 -24.82 -1.18
N ASP A 419 -11.27 -24.49 -2.48
CA ASP A 419 -12.48 -24.75 -3.29
C ASP A 419 -12.53 -26.19 -3.81
N LYS A 420 -11.40 -26.72 -4.31
CA LYS A 420 -11.34 -28.02 -5.00
C LYS A 420 -10.78 -29.17 -4.18
N ASN A 421 -10.28 -28.93 -2.95
CA ASN A 421 -9.65 -29.94 -2.10
C ASN A 421 -8.45 -30.66 -2.76
N ILE A 422 -7.74 -29.97 -3.65
CA ILE A 422 -6.48 -30.41 -4.27
C ILE A 422 -5.35 -29.90 -3.40
N LEU A 423 -4.80 -30.78 -2.56
CA LEU A 423 -3.82 -30.39 -1.55
C LEU A 423 -2.41 -30.84 -1.88
N TYR A 424 -2.25 -31.83 -2.74
CA TYR A 424 -0.98 -32.49 -2.95
C TYR A 424 -0.59 -32.52 -4.42
N TYR A 425 0.71 -32.66 -4.68
CA TYR A 425 1.29 -32.83 -5.99
C TYR A 425 2.45 -33.83 -5.94
N ARG A 426 2.84 -34.35 -7.10
CA ARG A 426 4.00 -35.24 -7.25
C ARG A 426 4.78 -34.88 -8.49
N TRP A 427 6.10 -34.84 -8.35
CA TRP A 427 7.01 -34.80 -9.49
C TRP A 427 7.61 -36.19 -9.73
N SER A 428 7.63 -36.59 -10.99
CA SER A 428 8.28 -37.80 -11.45
C SER A 428 9.19 -37.50 -12.63
N TYR A 429 10.19 -38.34 -12.87
CA TYR A 429 11.03 -38.27 -14.06
C TYR A 429 11.13 -39.64 -14.76
N ARG A 430 11.46 -39.63 -16.05
CA ARG A 430 11.90 -40.81 -16.78
C ARG A 430 12.95 -40.46 -17.83
N ARG A 431 13.81 -41.42 -18.16
CA ARG A 431 14.85 -41.28 -19.19
C ARG A 431 14.28 -41.57 -20.57
N LEU A 432 14.68 -40.79 -21.57
CA LEU A 432 14.26 -40.94 -22.97
C LEU A 432 15.39 -41.33 -23.92
N THR A 433 16.63 -40.96 -23.62
CA THR A 433 17.80 -41.27 -24.47
C THR A 433 18.98 -41.78 -23.65
N GLU A 434 19.90 -42.46 -24.31
CA GLU A 434 21.26 -42.68 -23.82
C GLU A 434 22.04 -41.36 -23.75
N GLY A 435 23.24 -41.41 -23.15
CA GLY A 435 24.12 -40.25 -22.97
C GLY A 435 24.64 -39.62 -24.27
N ASP A 436 24.61 -40.37 -25.37
CA ASP A 436 24.96 -39.90 -26.71
C ASP A 436 23.76 -39.30 -27.48
N GLY A 437 22.58 -39.23 -26.84
CA GLY A 437 21.34 -38.72 -27.45
C GLY A 437 20.54 -39.77 -28.23
N THR A 438 21.01 -41.03 -28.31
CA THR A 438 20.27 -42.10 -28.98
C THR A 438 18.97 -42.41 -28.22
N PRO A 439 17.78 -42.33 -28.86
CA PRO A 439 16.52 -42.66 -28.20
C PRO A 439 16.47 -44.09 -27.67
N LEU A 440 15.93 -44.26 -26.46
CA LEU A 440 15.63 -45.58 -25.91
C LEU A 440 14.48 -46.22 -26.70
N SER A 441 14.57 -47.53 -26.95
CA SER A 441 13.49 -48.29 -27.60
C SER A 441 12.20 -48.31 -26.77
N THR A 442 12.30 -48.11 -25.47
CA THR A 442 11.19 -47.87 -24.55
C THR A 442 11.66 -46.83 -23.53
N PRO A 443 10.91 -45.74 -23.29
CA PRO A 443 11.22 -44.81 -22.21
C PRO A 443 11.40 -45.53 -20.87
N GLY A 444 12.28 -45.02 -20.02
CA GLY A 444 12.46 -45.55 -18.68
C GLY A 444 11.17 -45.51 -17.85
N PRO A 445 11.09 -46.29 -16.76
CA PRO A 445 9.95 -46.22 -15.85
C PRO A 445 9.89 -44.83 -15.19
N TRP A 446 8.67 -44.38 -14.89
CA TRP A 446 8.49 -43.19 -14.05
C TRP A 446 9.05 -43.45 -12.66
N THR A 447 9.92 -42.55 -12.21
CA THR A 447 10.52 -42.57 -10.88
C THR A 447 10.12 -41.31 -10.13
N HIS A 448 9.62 -41.45 -8.91
CA HIS A 448 9.22 -40.31 -8.08
C HIS A 448 10.44 -39.54 -7.58
N LEU A 449 10.32 -38.22 -7.48
CA LEU A 449 11.27 -37.41 -6.73
C LEU A 449 10.96 -37.51 -5.24
N THR A 450 11.94 -37.89 -4.43
CA THR A 450 11.73 -38.23 -3.00
C THR A 450 12.49 -37.34 -2.03
N ARG A 451 13.29 -36.38 -2.51
CA ARG A 451 13.97 -35.43 -1.61
C ARG A 451 12.94 -34.50 -0.98
N THR A 452 13.09 -34.30 0.33
CA THR A 452 12.23 -33.44 1.13
C THR A 452 12.12 -32.04 0.54
N VAL A 453 10.88 -31.53 0.45
CA VAL A 453 10.59 -30.13 0.12
C VAL A 453 10.28 -29.39 1.41
N VAL A 454 10.89 -28.23 1.61
CA VAL A 454 10.75 -27.42 2.83
C VAL A 454 10.31 -26.01 2.51
N ARG A 455 9.60 -25.39 3.46
CA ARG A 455 9.27 -23.96 3.46
C ARG A 455 9.55 -23.38 4.83
N HIS A 456 10.17 -22.21 4.91
CA HIS A 456 10.39 -21.53 6.17
C HIS A 456 9.28 -20.53 6.49
N TYR A 457 9.02 -20.35 7.78
CA TYR A 457 8.16 -19.28 8.28
C TYR A 457 8.79 -18.63 9.51
N ALA A 458 8.53 -17.35 9.71
CA ALA A 458 9.02 -16.58 10.86
C ALA A 458 8.16 -16.84 12.10
N VAL A 459 8.80 -17.02 13.25
CA VAL A 459 8.17 -17.07 14.58
C VAL A 459 8.77 -16.00 15.50
N PRO A 460 7.99 -15.40 16.41
CA PRO A 460 8.50 -14.41 17.35
C PRO A 460 9.39 -15.08 18.41
N VAL A 461 10.56 -14.49 18.68
CA VAL A 461 11.45 -14.90 19.78
C VAL A 461 11.91 -13.66 20.56
N PRO A 462 12.35 -13.78 21.82
CA PRO A 462 12.91 -12.64 22.55
C PRO A 462 14.07 -12.00 21.77
N GLY A 463 13.92 -10.73 21.39
CA GLY A 463 14.93 -9.99 20.64
C GLY A 463 14.87 -10.12 19.11
N GLY A 464 13.81 -10.73 18.53
CA GLY A 464 13.62 -10.73 17.07
C GLY A 464 12.73 -11.88 16.57
N HIS A 465 13.17 -12.54 15.51
CA HIS A 465 12.46 -13.64 14.87
C HIS A 465 13.40 -14.83 14.61
N ALA A 466 12.83 -16.03 14.62
CA ALA A 466 13.50 -17.24 14.16
C ALA A 466 12.77 -17.77 12.91
N HIS A 467 13.51 -18.34 11.97
CA HIS A 467 12.94 -18.97 10.78
C HIS A 467 12.87 -20.48 10.99
N VAL A 468 11.66 -21.02 11.00
CA VAL A 468 11.40 -22.43 11.29
C VAL A 468 11.09 -23.16 9.98
N PRO A 469 11.78 -24.27 9.66
CA PRO A 469 11.44 -25.08 8.49
C PRO A 469 10.16 -25.88 8.74
N LEU A 470 9.28 -25.90 7.75
CA LEU A 470 8.16 -26.82 7.62
C LEU A 470 8.42 -27.76 6.44
N SER A 471 8.41 -29.07 6.70
CA SER A 471 8.45 -30.07 5.63
C SER A 471 7.06 -30.19 4.99
N LEU A 472 7.02 -30.14 3.66
CA LEU A 472 5.80 -30.34 2.87
C LEU A 472 5.71 -31.74 2.25
N GLY A 473 6.71 -32.59 2.47
CA GLY A 473 6.77 -33.94 1.91
C GLY A 473 8.20 -34.37 1.63
N PRO A 474 8.43 -35.61 1.16
CA PRO A 474 7.40 -36.55 0.71
C PRO A 474 6.52 -37.10 1.84
N GLN A 475 5.25 -37.37 1.53
CA GLN A 475 4.29 -38.00 2.44
C GLN A 475 3.44 -39.05 1.72
N THR A 476 2.79 -39.92 2.50
CA THR A 476 1.84 -40.92 1.98
C THR A 476 0.42 -40.47 2.30
N VAL A 477 -0.44 -40.41 1.28
CA VAL A 477 -1.86 -40.04 1.42
C VAL A 477 -2.70 -41.09 0.73
N GLY A 478 -3.55 -41.77 1.49
CA GLY A 478 -4.28 -42.93 0.98
C GLY A 478 -3.32 -44.03 0.52
N ALA A 479 -3.40 -44.41 -0.75
CA ALA A 479 -2.52 -45.40 -1.37
C ALA A 479 -1.30 -44.80 -2.10
N GLU A 480 -1.25 -43.48 -2.25
CA GLU A 480 -0.20 -42.80 -3.00
C GLU A 480 0.97 -42.38 -2.08
N THR A 481 2.20 -42.63 -2.53
CA THR A 481 3.44 -42.23 -1.85
C THR A 481 4.11 -41.06 -2.57
N ASP A 482 5.10 -40.48 -1.89
CA ASP A 482 5.98 -39.43 -2.44
C ASP A 482 5.23 -38.17 -2.88
N LEU A 483 4.16 -37.86 -2.15
CA LEU A 483 3.37 -36.65 -2.38
C LEU A 483 3.96 -35.47 -1.61
N PHE A 484 3.83 -34.29 -2.19
CA PHE A 484 4.21 -33.02 -1.58
C PHE A 484 2.96 -32.16 -1.42
N GLU A 485 2.83 -31.48 -0.30
CA GLU A 485 1.71 -30.59 -0.03
C GLU A 485 1.93 -29.24 -0.74
N ILE A 486 0.89 -28.76 -1.44
CA ILE A 486 0.84 -27.40 -1.94
C ILE A 486 0.85 -26.46 -0.73
N ARG A 487 1.84 -25.58 -0.60
CA ARG A 487 1.96 -24.70 0.58
C ARG A 487 0.63 -23.98 0.90
N PRO A 488 0.12 -24.05 2.14
CA PRO A 488 -1.10 -23.34 2.52
C PRO A 488 -0.88 -21.82 2.56
N LEU A 489 -1.95 -21.04 2.35
CA LEU A 489 -1.91 -19.58 2.50
C LEU A 489 -1.67 -19.18 3.96
N ALA A 490 -2.40 -19.82 4.87
CA ALA A 490 -2.23 -19.61 6.30
C ALA A 490 -0.86 -20.10 6.76
N VAL A 491 -0.18 -19.28 7.54
CA VAL A 491 1.06 -19.64 8.24
C VAL A 491 0.69 -20.57 9.41
N PRO A 492 1.55 -21.54 9.78
CA PRO A 492 1.33 -22.36 10.97
C PRO A 492 1.06 -21.53 12.23
N ALA A 493 0.30 -22.09 13.17
CA ALA A 493 -0.09 -21.41 14.39
C ALA A 493 1.13 -20.86 15.16
N GLY A 494 1.08 -19.58 15.53
CA GLY A 494 2.19 -18.88 16.17
C GLY A 494 3.26 -18.33 15.21
N GLY A 495 3.12 -18.59 13.91
CA GLY A 495 3.93 -17.97 12.86
C GLY A 495 3.42 -16.60 12.44
N ILE A 496 4.33 -15.78 11.92
CA ILE A 496 4.10 -14.40 11.50
C ILE A 496 3.85 -14.36 9.99
N GLU A 497 4.80 -14.88 9.22
CA GLU A 497 4.77 -14.90 7.76
C GLU A 497 5.58 -16.08 7.21
N TRP A 498 5.29 -16.49 5.98
CA TRP A 498 6.20 -17.34 5.22
C TRP A 498 7.44 -16.54 4.82
N THR A 499 8.61 -17.16 4.91
CA THR A 499 9.88 -16.52 4.61
C THR A 499 10.71 -17.38 3.66
N VAL A 500 11.46 -16.73 2.78
CA VAL A 500 12.43 -17.40 1.91
C VAL A 500 13.81 -17.24 2.55
N VAL A 501 14.33 -18.32 3.14
CA VAL A 501 15.66 -18.34 3.79
C VAL A 501 16.72 -18.82 2.79
N ASP A 502 16.38 -19.83 1.99
CA ASP A 502 17.18 -20.31 0.87
C ASP A 502 16.27 -20.48 -0.35
N GLU A 503 16.44 -19.62 -1.36
CA GLU A 503 15.65 -19.64 -2.59
C GLU A 503 15.75 -20.95 -3.38
N ARG A 504 16.80 -21.77 -3.17
CA ARG A 504 16.94 -23.09 -3.81
C ARG A 504 16.17 -24.19 -3.08
N GLU A 505 15.76 -23.94 -1.85
CA GLU A 505 14.99 -24.87 -1.02
C GLU A 505 13.53 -24.38 -0.89
N ASP A 506 13.34 -23.14 -0.44
CA ASP A 506 12.05 -22.53 -0.14
C ASP A 506 11.18 -22.22 -1.36
N LEU A 507 11.75 -22.12 -2.55
CA LEU A 507 10.99 -21.88 -3.78
C LEU A 507 10.91 -23.13 -4.68
N ALA A 508 11.64 -24.19 -4.35
CA ALA A 508 11.63 -25.42 -5.12
C ALA A 508 10.32 -26.19 -4.86
N SER A 509 9.67 -26.63 -5.93
CA SER A 509 8.52 -27.55 -5.82
C SER A 509 8.98 -29.02 -5.72
N ALA A 510 10.17 -29.35 -6.22
CA ALA A 510 10.84 -30.63 -6.00
C ALA A 510 12.34 -30.49 -6.27
N HIS A 511 13.09 -31.55 -5.98
CA HIS A 511 14.52 -31.60 -6.25
C HIS A 511 14.87 -32.85 -7.05
N PHE A 512 15.32 -32.63 -8.28
CA PHE A 512 15.82 -33.69 -9.14
C PHE A 512 17.35 -33.71 -9.10
N GLU A 513 17.89 -34.62 -8.30
CA GLU A 513 19.33 -34.80 -8.03
C GLU A 513 19.96 -35.69 -9.11
N THR A 514 20.19 -35.09 -10.28
CA THR A 514 20.75 -35.77 -11.46
C THR A 514 22.15 -36.35 -11.24
N ASP A 515 22.92 -35.78 -10.32
CA ASP A 515 24.25 -36.24 -9.93
C ASP A 515 24.23 -37.61 -9.23
N LYS A 516 23.07 -38.01 -8.71
CA LYS A 516 22.86 -39.30 -8.05
C LYS A 516 22.33 -40.41 -8.97
N LEU A 517 22.02 -40.10 -10.23
CA LEU A 517 21.44 -41.08 -11.17
C LEU A 517 22.47 -42.08 -11.69
N GLY A 518 23.68 -41.61 -11.93
CA GLY A 518 24.70 -42.34 -12.67
C GLY A 518 25.46 -43.35 -11.82
N ARG A 519 25.91 -44.41 -12.48
CA ARG A 519 26.78 -45.45 -11.90
C ARG A 519 28.16 -45.36 -12.52
N GLY A 520 29.19 -45.63 -11.71
CA GLY A 520 30.56 -45.59 -12.18
C GLY A 520 31.58 -45.46 -11.06
N ALA A 521 32.82 -45.85 -11.35
CA ALA A 521 33.93 -45.77 -10.39
C ALA A 521 34.43 -44.33 -10.15
N THR A 522 34.12 -43.40 -11.05
CA THR A 522 34.50 -41.98 -10.97
C THR A 522 33.29 -41.10 -11.26
N ASP A 523 33.34 -39.85 -10.81
CA ASP A 523 32.23 -38.90 -11.03
C ASP A 523 32.01 -38.58 -12.51
N CYS A 524 33.07 -38.60 -13.32
CA CYS A 524 32.97 -38.47 -14.78
C CYS A 524 32.18 -39.64 -15.40
N LEU A 525 32.45 -40.88 -14.98
CA LEU A 525 31.74 -42.05 -15.49
C LEU A 525 30.27 -42.06 -15.04
N LYS A 526 29.98 -41.64 -13.80
CA LYS A 526 28.61 -41.46 -13.33
C LYS A 526 27.87 -40.41 -14.15
N ALA A 527 28.49 -39.25 -14.39
CA ALA A 527 27.88 -38.18 -15.18
C ALA A 527 27.59 -38.65 -16.62
N LEU A 528 28.51 -39.41 -17.23
CA LEU A 528 28.32 -39.97 -18.57
C LEU A 528 27.18 -41.01 -18.61
N ASP A 529 27.10 -41.88 -17.60
CA ASP A 529 26.02 -42.88 -17.48
C ASP A 529 24.65 -42.21 -17.28
N ALA A 530 24.61 -41.13 -16.49
CA ALA A 530 23.41 -40.34 -16.23
C ALA A 530 23.02 -39.40 -17.37
N ALA A 531 23.91 -39.10 -18.32
CA ALA A 531 23.66 -38.15 -19.38
C ALA A 531 22.50 -38.60 -20.30
N GLY A 532 21.84 -37.65 -20.94
CA GLY A 532 20.76 -37.91 -21.89
C GLY A 532 19.53 -37.03 -21.63
N LYS A 533 18.48 -37.27 -22.42
CA LYS A 533 17.23 -36.54 -22.32
C LYS A 533 16.32 -37.20 -21.29
N TYR A 534 15.74 -36.36 -20.43
CA TYR A 534 14.77 -36.76 -19.41
C TYR A 534 13.49 -35.97 -19.59
N GLU A 535 12.39 -36.58 -19.21
CA GLU A 535 11.09 -35.93 -19.11
C GLU A 535 10.67 -35.86 -17.65
N LEU A 536 10.15 -34.71 -17.23
CA LEU A 536 9.55 -34.50 -15.92
C LEU A 536 8.03 -34.43 -16.06
N LYS A 537 7.32 -34.98 -15.07
CA LYS A 537 5.86 -34.99 -14.99
C LYS A 537 5.41 -34.45 -13.64
N LEU A 538 4.49 -33.49 -13.66
CA LEU A 538 3.78 -32.97 -12.50
C LEU A 538 2.36 -33.55 -12.47
N GLU A 539 1.99 -34.13 -11.33
CA GLU A 539 0.64 -34.66 -11.07
C GLU A 539 0.05 -33.97 -9.85
N LEU A 540 -1.28 -33.82 -9.80
CA LEU A 540 -2.01 -33.23 -8.66
C LEU A 540 -2.90 -34.29 -8.01
N PHE A 541 -3.15 -34.16 -6.71
CA PHE A 541 -3.92 -35.11 -5.92
C PHE A 541 -4.86 -34.39 -4.95
N LYS A 542 -6.04 -34.99 -4.78
CA LYS A 542 -7.02 -34.56 -3.77
C LYS A 542 -6.49 -34.81 -2.36
N ASN A 543 -7.16 -34.24 -1.36
CA ASN A 543 -6.87 -34.49 0.05
C ASN A 543 -6.93 -35.97 0.47
N THR A 544 -7.60 -36.83 -0.30
CA THR A 544 -7.68 -38.29 -0.10
C THR A 544 -6.54 -39.07 -0.76
N GLY A 545 -5.67 -38.39 -1.54
CA GLY A 545 -4.67 -39.03 -2.39
C GLY A 545 -5.19 -39.49 -3.75
N ALA A 546 -6.45 -39.18 -4.11
CA ALA A 546 -6.95 -39.48 -5.44
C ALA A 546 -6.29 -38.60 -6.52
N LEU A 547 -5.83 -39.20 -7.60
CA LEU A 547 -5.24 -38.49 -8.74
C LEU A 547 -6.27 -37.54 -9.39
N VAL A 548 -5.83 -36.33 -9.70
CA VAL A 548 -6.65 -35.27 -10.30
C VAL A 548 -6.55 -35.30 -11.81
N ASP A 549 -7.70 -35.31 -12.48
CA ASP A 549 -7.80 -35.01 -13.91
C ASP A 549 -7.94 -33.49 -14.08
N TRP A 550 -6.90 -32.87 -14.65
CA TRP A 550 -6.82 -31.42 -14.78
C TRP A 550 -7.93 -30.85 -15.66
N THR A 551 -8.29 -31.55 -16.75
CA THR A 551 -9.32 -31.09 -17.68
C THR A 551 -10.70 -31.13 -17.03
N ASN A 552 -11.02 -32.22 -16.32
CA ASN A 552 -12.31 -32.34 -15.62
C ASN A 552 -12.46 -31.33 -14.49
N GLU A 553 -11.34 -30.98 -13.85
CA GLU A 553 -11.32 -30.03 -12.75
C GLU A 553 -11.14 -28.59 -13.24
N GLY A 554 -11.02 -28.34 -14.55
CA GLY A 554 -10.82 -27.00 -15.11
C GLY A 554 -9.56 -26.32 -14.56
N ILE A 555 -8.45 -27.04 -14.58
CA ILE A 555 -7.13 -26.55 -14.16
C ILE A 555 -6.32 -26.21 -15.41
N ASP A 556 -5.89 -24.96 -15.51
CA ASP A 556 -5.06 -24.46 -16.59
C ASP A 556 -3.57 -24.48 -16.20
N LEU A 557 -2.69 -24.58 -17.21
CA LEU A 557 -1.24 -24.54 -17.08
C LEU A 557 -0.69 -23.17 -17.49
#